data_AF-A0A2N3E544-F1
#
_entry.id   AF-A0A2N3E544-F1
#
_cell.length_a   1.000
_cell.length_b   1.000
_cell.length_c   1.000
_cell.angle_alpha   90.00
_cell.angle_beta   90.00
_cell.angle_gamma   90.00
#
_symmetry.space_group_name_H-M   'P 1'
#
loop_
_entity.id
_entity.type
_entity.pdbx_description
1 polymer ?
#
loop_
_entity_poly.entity_id
_entity_poly.type
_entity_poly.pdbx_seq_one_letter_code
_entity_poly.pdbx_strand_id
1 'polypeptide(L)'
;MSDKTEKTAYDFAFTSLKGEPMPLSAFAGRPLLIVNTASKCGFTPQYKELEAIWRKYADDGLVVLGVPSNDFANQEPGNAAEIANFCEINFG
;
A
#
# COMPACT_ATOMS: atom_id res chain seq x y z
N MET A 1 27.78 -19.16 -18.35
CA MET A 1 27.40 -17.94 -17.60
C MET A 1 25.95 -18.10 -17.18
N SER A 2 25.60 -18.05 -15.89
CA SER A 2 24.21 -18.16 -15.45
C SER A 2 23.51 -16.83 -15.70
N ASP A 3 22.54 -16.83 -16.61
CA ASP A 3 21.55 -15.77 -16.78
C ASP A 3 20.80 -15.62 -15.46
N LYS A 4 21.07 -14.55 -14.72
CA LYS A 4 20.25 -14.15 -13.58
C LYS A 4 19.36 -13.03 -14.10
N THR A 5 18.16 -13.41 -14.54
CA THR A 5 17.08 -12.45 -14.76
C THR A 5 16.85 -11.75 -13.42
N GLU A 6 17.29 -10.49 -13.31
CA GLU A 6 17.11 -9.67 -12.11
C GLU A 6 15.61 -9.52 -11.84
N LYS A 7 15.15 -10.03 -10.68
CA LYS A 7 13.76 -9.86 -10.26
C LYS A 7 13.51 -8.41 -9.90
N THR A 8 12.37 -7.88 -10.32
CA THR A 8 11.91 -6.53 -9.99
C THR A 8 10.71 -6.60 -9.06
N ALA A 9 10.32 -5.46 -8.48
CA ALA A 9 9.08 -5.37 -7.70
C ALA A 9 7.84 -5.81 -8.52
N TYR A 10 7.86 -5.65 -9.84
CA TYR A 10 6.74 -6.00 -10.72
C TYR A 10 6.49 -7.51 -10.87
N ASP A 11 7.42 -8.36 -10.41
CA ASP A 11 7.25 -9.81 -10.40
C ASP A 11 6.37 -10.31 -9.23
N PHE A 12 6.00 -9.41 -8.31
CA PHE A 12 5.21 -9.74 -7.13
C PHE A 12 3.74 -9.31 -7.27
N ALA A 13 2.90 -9.82 -6.38
CA ALA A 13 1.49 -9.48 -6.29
C ALA A 13 1.06 -9.32 -4.83
N PHE A 14 0.12 -8.42 -4.59
CA PHE A 14 -0.63 -8.34 -3.34
C PHE A 14 -2.03 -8.93 -3.52
N THR A 15 -2.73 -9.11 -2.40
CA THR A 15 -4.17 -9.31 -2.37
C THR A 15 -4.80 -7.99 -1.92
N SER A 16 -5.77 -7.49 -2.68
CA SER A 16 -6.50 -6.27 -2.31
C SER A 16 -7.33 -6.49 -1.03
N LEU A 17 -7.79 -5.41 -0.40
CA LEU A 17 -8.71 -5.50 0.74
C LEU A 17 -10.04 -6.18 0.40
N LYS A 18 -10.38 -6.31 -0.90
CA LYS A 18 -11.54 -7.06 -1.40
C LYS A 18 -11.27 -8.55 -1.63
N GLY A 19 -10.04 -9.02 -1.36
CA GLY A 19 -9.63 -10.41 -1.61
C GLY A 19 -9.21 -10.70 -3.05
N GLU A 20 -9.19 -9.69 -3.93
CA GLU A 20 -8.84 -9.87 -5.34
C GLU A 20 -7.31 -9.78 -5.57
N PRO A 21 -6.73 -10.56 -6.49
CA PRO A 21 -5.33 -10.43 -6.87
C PRO A 21 -5.00 -9.04 -7.42
N MET A 22 -3.89 -8.47 -6.96
CA MET A 22 -3.36 -7.18 -7.40
C MET A 22 -1.89 -7.35 -7.80
N PRO A 23 -1.60 -7.78 -9.03
CA PRO A 23 -0.24 -7.93 -9.51
C PRO A 23 0.43 -6.57 -9.66
N LEU A 24 1.67 -6.44 -9.17
CA LEU A 24 2.40 -5.17 -9.26
C LEU A 24 2.75 -4.80 -10.71
N SER A 25 2.84 -5.79 -11.60
CA SER A 25 3.00 -5.57 -13.05
C SER A 25 1.91 -4.69 -13.68
N ALA A 26 0.71 -4.60 -13.09
CA ALA A 26 -0.33 -3.66 -13.52
C ALA A 26 0.08 -2.18 -13.35
N PHE A 27 1.12 -1.92 -12.54
CA PHE A 27 1.69 -0.60 -12.31
C PHE A 27 3.06 -0.40 -12.97
N ALA A 28 3.47 -1.32 -13.87
CA ALA A 28 4.75 -1.19 -14.57
C ALA A 28 4.89 0.16 -15.30
N GLY A 29 6.08 0.76 -15.17
CA GLY A 29 6.38 2.07 -15.74
C GLY A 29 5.91 3.27 -14.90
N ARG A 30 5.28 3.03 -13.74
CA ARG A 30 4.89 4.08 -12.79
C ARG A 30 5.78 4.08 -11.55
N PRO A 31 6.10 5.24 -10.97
CA PRO A 31 6.69 5.30 -9.63
C PRO A 31 5.73 4.69 -8.60
N LEU A 32 6.24 3.73 -7.81
CA LEU A 32 5.49 3.08 -6.73
C LEU A 32 6.04 3.49 -5.37
N LEU A 33 5.18 4.03 -4.51
CA LEU A 33 5.45 4.20 -3.08
C LEU A 33 4.65 3.15 -2.30
N ILE A 34 5.34 2.12 -1.80
CA ILE A 34 4.73 1.04 -1.02
C ILE A 34 5.03 1.28 0.46
N VAL A 35 3.99 1.36 1.28
CA VAL A 35 4.10 1.71 2.71
C VAL A 35 3.41 0.65 3.54
N ASN A 36 4.11 0.03 4.48
CA ASN A 36 3.46 -0.77 5.50
C ASN A 36 2.70 0.15 6.46
N THR A 37 1.42 -0.14 6.70
CA THR A 37 0.53 0.74 7.48
C THR A 37 -0.09 0.01 8.67
N ALA A 38 -0.50 0.79 9.66
CA ALA A 38 -1.25 0.32 10.82
C ALA A 38 -2.19 1.42 11.35
N SER A 39 -3.44 1.06 11.59
CA SER A 39 -4.58 1.82 12.04
C SER A 39 -4.47 2.26 13.50
N LYS A 40 -3.81 1.48 14.37
CA LYS A 40 -3.59 1.83 15.80
C LYS A 40 -2.19 2.35 16.09
N CYS A 41 -1.48 2.82 15.08
CA CYS A 41 -0.13 3.33 15.22
C CYS A 41 -0.14 4.81 15.63
N GLY A 42 0.85 5.26 16.43
CA GLY A 42 1.05 6.70 16.67
C GLY A 42 1.35 7.49 15.38
N PHE A 43 1.66 6.79 14.30
CA PHE A 43 1.91 7.34 12.96
C PHE A 43 0.67 7.37 12.06
N THR A 44 -0.53 7.04 12.54
CA THR A 44 -1.77 7.19 11.77
C THR A 44 -1.97 8.57 11.12
N PRO A 45 -1.49 9.71 11.67
CA PRO A 45 -1.52 10.98 10.96
C PRO A 45 -0.80 10.99 9.60
N GLN A 46 0.14 10.06 9.37
CA GLN A 46 0.86 9.93 8.10
C GLN A 46 -0.05 9.60 6.91
N TYR A 47 -1.25 9.03 7.13
CA TYR A 47 -2.21 8.81 6.03
C TYR A 47 -2.54 10.12 5.30
N LYS A 48 -2.70 11.24 6.02
CA LYS A 48 -2.96 12.56 5.42
C LYS A 48 -1.77 13.06 4.61
N GLU A 49 -0.56 12.79 5.07
CA GLU A 49 0.67 13.19 4.36
C GLU A 49 0.90 12.34 3.12
N LEU A 50 0.63 11.03 3.19
CA LEU A 50 0.66 10.12 2.04
C LEU A 50 -0.40 10.51 0.99
N GLU A 51 -1.59 10.88 1.43
CA GLU A 51 -2.64 11.42 0.57
C GLU A 51 -2.20 12.73 -0.09
N ALA A 52 -1.59 13.65 0.67
CA ALA A 52 -1.07 14.91 0.13
C ALA A 52 0.04 14.69 -0.92
N ILE A 53 0.94 13.73 -0.68
CA ILE A 53 1.97 13.33 -1.66
C ILE A 53 1.31 12.75 -2.91
N TRP A 54 0.34 11.86 -2.75
CA TRP A 54 -0.39 11.29 -3.88
C TRP A 54 -1.11 12.39 -4.67
N ARG A 55 -1.90 13.25 -4.03
CA ARG A 55 -2.60 14.37 -4.67
C ARG A 55 -1.66 15.29 -5.45
N LYS A 56 -0.42 15.47 -4.96
CA LYS A 56 0.58 16.31 -5.63
C LYS A 56 1.15 15.69 -6.91
N TYR A 57 1.31 14.37 -6.96
CA TYR A 57 2.04 13.67 -8.03
C TYR A 57 1.21 12.62 -8.78
N ALA A 58 -0.09 12.50 -8.50
CA ALA A 58 -0.97 11.54 -9.16
C ALA A 58 -1.05 11.79 -10.68
N ASP A 59 -1.13 13.04 -11.10
CA ASP A 59 -1.15 13.43 -12.52
C ASP A 59 0.20 13.15 -13.22
N ASP A 60 1.30 13.10 -12.45
CA ASP A 60 2.62 12.67 -12.93
C ASP A 60 2.81 11.14 -12.88
N GLY A 61 1.77 10.39 -12.48
CA GLY A 61 1.72 8.93 -12.51
C GLY A 61 2.16 8.24 -11.23
N LEU A 62 2.37 8.94 -10.11
CA LEU A 62 2.68 8.32 -8.81
C LEU A 62 1.53 7.43 -8.33
N VAL A 63 1.86 6.24 -7.86
CA VAL A 63 0.93 5.33 -7.17
C VAL A 63 1.42 5.08 -5.75
N VAL A 64 0.53 5.25 -4.77
CA VAL A 64 0.79 4.94 -3.36
C VAL A 64 -0.01 3.70 -2.97
N LEU A 65 0.67 2.68 -2.43
CA LEU A 65 0.06 1.43 -1.95
C LEU A 65 0.26 1.31 -0.44
N GLY A 66 -0.82 1.43 0.33
CA GLY A 66 -0.84 1.11 1.76
C GLY A 66 -1.04 -0.38 1.98
N VAL A 67 -0.10 -1.02 2.67
CA VAL A 67 -0.11 -2.47 2.96
C VAL A 67 -0.27 -2.65 4.47
N PRO A 68 -1.47 -2.97 4.97
CA PRO A 68 -1.67 -3.16 6.41
C PRO A 68 -0.81 -4.33 6.93
N SER A 69 -0.11 -4.13 8.04
CA SER A 69 0.71 -5.17 8.67
C SER A 69 0.57 -5.13 10.19
N ASN A 70 0.29 -6.29 10.78
CA ASN A 70 0.17 -6.47 12.22
C ASN A 70 1.50 -6.90 12.88
N ASP A 71 2.58 -7.00 12.11
CA ASP A 71 3.88 -7.51 12.57
C ASP A 71 4.60 -6.54 13.54
N PHE A 72 4.09 -5.31 13.64
CA PHE A 72 4.64 -4.25 14.48
C PHE A 72 3.75 -4.02 15.70
N ALA A 73 4.10 -4.65 16.82
CA ALA A 73 3.46 -4.48 18.13
C ALA A 73 1.93 -4.71 18.15
N ASN A 74 1.40 -5.57 17.26
CA ASN A 74 -0.02 -5.86 17.12
C ASN A 74 -0.90 -4.61 16.89
N GLN A 75 -0.40 -3.63 16.14
CA GLN A 75 -1.09 -2.36 15.90
C GLN A 75 -2.10 -2.41 14.74
N GLU A 76 -2.27 -3.57 14.10
CA GLU A 76 -3.29 -3.84 13.08
C GLU A 76 -4.09 -5.12 13.37
N PRO A 77 -4.78 -5.20 14.52
CA PRO A 77 -5.47 -6.44 14.91
C PRO A 77 -6.78 -6.67 14.14
N GLY A 78 -7.22 -5.68 13.35
CA GLY A 78 -8.47 -5.76 12.58
C GLY A 78 -8.34 -6.61 11.32
N ASN A 79 -9.45 -7.15 10.84
CA ASN A 79 -9.50 -7.81 9.54
C ASN A 79 -9.55 -6.78 8.39
N ALA A 80 -9.36 -7.23 7.14
CA ALA A 80 -9.31 -6.35 5.96
C ALA A 80 -10.55 -5.43 5.82
N ALA A 81 -11.74 -5.90 6.21
CA ALA A 81 -12.96 -5.09 6.15
C ALA A 81 -13.00 -4.03 7.25
N GLU A 82 -12.52 -4.35 8.47
CA GLU A 82 -12.40 -3.38 9.56
C GLU A 82 -11.37 -2.28 9.22
N ILE A 83 -10.28 -2.65 8.55
CA ILE A 83 -9.25 -1.72 8.09
C ILE A 83 -9.79 -0.82 6.98
N ALA A 84 -10.52 -1.39 6.00
CA ALA A 84 -11.16 -0.62 4.94
C ALA A 84 -12.15 0.41 5.50
N ASN A 85 -13.02 -0.02 6.43
CA ASN A 85 -13.96 0.87 7.12
C ASN A 85 -13.26 1.97 7.92
N PHE A 86 -12.15 1.65 8.60
CA PHE A 86 -11.37 2.66 9.31
C PHE A 86 -10.81 3.72 8.36
N CYS A 87 -10.29 3.32 7.20
CA CYS A 87 -9.79 4.24 6.18
C CYS A 87 -10.91 5.15 5.64
N GLU A 88 -12.07 4.58 5.27
CA GLU A 88 -13.20 5.36 4.74
C GLU A 88 -13.75 6.36 5.77
N ILE A 89 -13.90 5.96 7.03
CA ILE A 89 -14.46 6.83 8.08
C ILE A 89 -13.54 8.00 8.41
N ASN A 90 -12.22 7.80 8.36
CA ASN A 90 -11.25 8.78 8.87
C ASN A 90 -10.54 9.59 7.76
N PHE A 91 -10.51 9.08 6.54
CA PHE A 91 -9.73 9.64 5.42
C PHE A 91 -10.46 9.62 4.07
N GLY A 92 -11.74 9.22 4.03
CA GLY A 92 -12.59 9.23 2.83
C GLY A 92 -13.05 10.63 2.42
#